data_AF-O42617-F1
#
_entry.id   AF-O42617-F1
#
_cell.length_a   1.000
_cell.length_b   1.000
_cell.length_c   1.000
_cell.angle_alpha   90.00
_cell.angle_beta   90.00
_cell.angle_gamma   90.00
#
_symmetry.space_group_name_H-M   'P 1'
#
loop_
_entity.id
_entity.type
_entity.pdbx_description
1 polymer ?
#
loop_
_entity_poly.entity_id
_entity_poly.type
_entity_poly.pdbx_seq_one_letter_code
_entity_poly.pdbx_strand_id
1 'polypeptide(L)'
;MNTKTYGVTEPISTNGPTPKENILNDALIQELKNRGSFESEQATKKRVEVLTLFQRLVQEFVYTVSKSKNMSDSMAQDAGGKVFTFGSYRLGVYGPGSDIDTLVVVPKHVTRDDFFSVFADIIRKRPELEEIACVPDAYVPIIKLEFDGISIDLIMARLNIPRVPLDLTLDDKNLLKNLDEKDLRSLNGTRVTDEILQLVPKPTVFKHALRCIKLWAQQRAVYGNIFGFPGGVAWAMLVARICQLYPNAVSSAIVEKFFNIYTKWNWPEPVLLKSIEDGPLQVRVWNPRLYPHDRLHRMPVITPAYPSMCATHNITSSTQKVILAELSRGSSIMQEIHAGKKTWSDLFEKHSFFYKYKFYLCVVAASIDSAEEHKKWSGFIESKLRQLVLKLEVAEGVEIAHPYVKDFSNTFILDDKNAEDIINSYGTLSGEDFLRTLHSSDSDKDDEEFKKIRLTKYYIGLDLNLTKSSDGVRKLDIQYPCAEFYSICKGSTSFTEGVNFIQIKNVKLHELSNDVYEDGEERPKKSGKKRKKVIKEDGQKRVRNESPASSASVNGSS
;
A
#
# COMPACT_ATOMS: atom_id res chain seq x y z
N MET A 1 -11.42 12.44 -39.50
CA MET A 1 -11.53 12.97 -38.12
C MET A 1 -10.26 12.57 -37.41
N ASN A 2 -9.43 13.52 -36.95
CA ASN A 2 -8.27 13.17 -36.12
C ASN A 2 -8.79 12.56 -34.82
N THR A 3 -8.52 11.28 -34.60
CA THR A 3 -8.76 10.65 -33.30
C THR A 3 -7.94 11.40 -32.26
N LYS A 4 -8.59 11.93 -31.22
CA LYS A 4 -7.90 12.63 -30.14
C LYS A 4 -7.01 11.63 -29.41
N THR A 5 -5.71 11.83 -29.46
CA THR A 5 -4.71 11.04 -28.74
C THR A 5 -4.58 11.60 -27.33
N TYR A 6 -4.95 10.80 -26.32
CA TYR A 6 -4.94 11.23 -24.92
C TYR A 6 -3.60 11.03 -24.21
N GLY A 7 -2.75 10.14 -24.73
CA GLY A 7 -1.47 9.82 -24.11
C GLY A 7 -0.31 9.71 -25.09
N VAL A 8 0.77 9.03 -24.68
CA VAL A 8 2.01 8.95 -25.46
C VAL A 8 1.94 8.09 -26.73
N THR A 9 0.84 7.36 -26.93
CA THR A 9 0.60 6.54 -28.14
C THR A 9 -0.85 6.67 -28.57
N GLU A 10 -1.12 6.34 -29.83
CA GLU A 10 -2.46 6.17 -30.36
C GLU A 10 -3.27 5.10 -29.60
N PRO A 11 -4.61 5.23 -29.55
CA PRO A 11 -5.48 4.18 -29.03
C PRO A 11 -5.28 2.84 -29.76
N ILE A 12 -5.33 1.73 -29.02
CA ILE A 12 -5.33 0.38 -29.62
C ILE A 12 -6.68 0.10 -30.29
N SER A 13 -7.77 0.58 -29.68
CA SER A 13 -9.10 0.47 -30.26
C SER A 13 -9.97 1.65 -29.84
N THR A 14 -10.71 2.19 -30.80
CA THR A 14 -11.73 3.23 -30.58
C THR A 14 -13.15 2.68 -30.66
N ASN A 15 -13.31 1.35 -30.67
CA ASN A 15 -14.62 0.72 -30.72
C ASN A 15 -15.42 1.02 -29.44
N GLY A 16 -16.73 1.19 -29.61
CA GLY A 16 -17.66 1.23 -28.49
C GLY A 16 -17.82 -0.15 -27.82
N PRO A 17 -18.48 -0.21 -26.66
CA PRO A 17 -18.70 -1.47 -25.95
C PRO A 17 -19.67 -2.38 -26.70
N THR A 18 -19.40 -3.67 -26.64
CA THR A 18 -20.32 -4.71 -27.09
C THR A 18 -21.50 -4.87 -26.11
N PRO A 19 -22.64 -5.45 -26.54
CA PRO A 19 -23.77 -5.73 -25.64
C PRO A 19 -23.37 -6.55 -24.40
N LYS A 20 -22.46 -7.50 -24.57
CA LYS A 20 -21.95 -8.34 -23.48
C LYS A 20 -21.10 -7.55 -22.48
N GLU A 21 -20.23 -6.66 -22.96
CA GLU A 21 -19.44 -5.78 -22.09
C GLU A 21 -20.33 -4.86 -21.26
N ASN A 22 -21.45 -4.37 -21.82
CA ASN A 22 -22.44 -3.58 -21.08
C ASN A 22 -23.09 -4.39 -19.96
N ILE A 23 -23.53 -5.63 -20.23
CA ILE A 23 -24.09 -6.53 -19.19
C ILE A 23 -23.07 -6.76 -18.07
N LEU A 24 -21.81 -7.05 -18.42
CA LEU A 24 -20.75 -7.24 -17.44
C LEU A 24 -20.43 -5.95 -16.68
N ASN A 25 -20.57 -4.79 -17.31
CA ASN A 25 -20.37 -3.48 -16.69
C ASN A 25 -21.45 -3.20 -15.63
N ASP A 26 -22.70 -3.53 -15.91
CA ASP A 26 -23.79 -3.36 -14.95
C ASP A 26 -23.62 -4.31 -13.75
N ALA A 27 -23.22 -5.55 -14.00
CA ALA A 27 -22.87 -6.51 -12.96
C ALA A 27 -21.68 -6.03 -12.09
N LEU A 28 -20.67 -5.40 -12.71
CA LEU A 28 -19.53 -4.84 -11.98
C LEU A 28 -19.98 -3.71 -11.05
N ILE A 29 -20.78 -2.78 -11.55
CA ILE A 29 -21.27 -1.65 -10.77
C ILE A 29 -22.13 -2.14 -9.60
N GLN A 30 -22.98 -3.16 -9.82
CA GLN A 30 -23.75 -3.76 -8.74
C GLN A 30 -22.88 -4.43 -7.70
N GLU A 31 -21.88 -5.21 -8.10
CA GLU A 31 -20.96 -5.83 -7.14
C GLU A 31 -20.21 -4.77 -6.31
N LEU A 32 -19.75 -3.69 -6.93
CA LEU A 32 -19.11 -2.58 -6.22
C LEU A 32 -20.06 -1.90 -5.22
N LYS A 33 -21.36 -1.77 -5.54
CA LYS A 33 -22.38 -1.28 -4.61
C LYS A 33 -22.59 -2.24 -3.44
N ASN A 34 -22.71 -3.54 -3.71
CA ASN A 34 -22.87 -4.58 -2.68
C ASN A 34 -21.68 -4.61 -1.72
N ARG A 35 -20.48 -4.31 -2.20
CA ARG A 35 -19.25 -4.20 -1.40
C ARG A 35 -19.10 -2.86 -0.68
N GLY A 36 -20.13 -2.02 -0.65
CA GLY A 36 -20.12 -0.72 0.05
C GLY A 36 -19.12 0.27 -0.54
N SER A 37 -18.72 0.11 -1.81
CA SER A 37 -17.69 0.98 -2.39
C SER A 37 -18.18 2.40 -2.67
N PHE A 38 -19.49 2.66 -2.68
CA PHE A 38 -20.06 3.98 -2.94
C PHE A 38 -20.63 4.57 -1.67
N GLU A 39 -20.32 5.84 -1.41
CA GLU A 39 -20.91 6.60 -0.32
C GLU A 39 -22.33 7.08 -0.68
N SER A 40 -23.15 7.34 0.34
CA SER A 40 -24.49 7.90 0.15
C SER A 40 -24.44 9.35 -0.37
N GLU A 41 -25.49 9.75 -1.10
CA GLU A 41 -25.59 11.13 -1.60
C GLU A 41 -25.57 12.17 -0.46
N GLN A 42 -26.17 11.84 0.69
CA GLN A 42 -26.18 12.71 1.87
C GLN A 42 -24.77 12.94 2.43
N ALA A 43 -23.98 11.88 2.60
CA ALA A 43 -22.60 12.02 3.06
C ALA A 43 -21.74 12.76 2.02
N THR A 44 -21.96 12.54 0.72
CA THR A 44 -21.28 13.33 -0.32
C THR A 44 -21.63 14.82 -0.26
N LYS A 45 -22.91 15.17 -0.03
CA LYS A 45 -23.34 16.56 0.17
C LYS A 45 -22.68 17.18 1.41
N LYS A 46 -22.62 16.42 2.50
CA LYS A 46 -21.95 16.84 3.74
C LYS A 46 -20.47 17.17 3.50
N ARG A 47 -19.74 16.34 2.75
CA ARG A 47 -18.33 16.62 2.37
C ARG A 47 -18.19 17.93 1.58
N VAL A 48 -19.13 18.22 0.67
CA VAL A 48 -19.14 19.48 -0.10
C VAL A 48 -19.43 20.68 0.80
N GLU A 49 -20.36 20.57 1.73
CA GLU A 49 -20.68 21.62 2.72
C GLU A 49 -19.47 21.92 3.61
N VAL A 50 -18.81 20.88 4.13
CA VAL A 50 -17.60 21.01 4.94
C VAL A 50 -16.46 21.66 4.14
N LEU A 51 -16.20 21.23 2.91
CA LEU A 51 -15.19 21.87 2.05
C LEU A 51 -15.50 23.34 1.73
N THR A 52 -16.79 23.66 1.56
CA THR A 52 -17.23 25.05 1.35
C THR A 52 -17.02 25.89 2.61
N LEU A 53 -17.24 25.31 3.79
CA LEU A 53 -16.90 25.96 5.06
C LEU A 53 -15.39 26.15 5.19
N PHE A 54 -14.57 25.13 4.94
CA PHE A 54 -13.10 25.26 4.98
C PHE A 54 -12.58 26.32 4.01
N GLN A 55 -13.17 26.46 2.81
CA GLN A 55 -12.80 27.53 1.90
C GLN A 55 -13.02 28.92 2.51
N ARG A 56 -14.10 29.12 3.28
CA ARG A 56 -14.33 30.37 4.03
C ARG A 56 -13.33 30.54 5.18
N LEU A 57 -13.04 29.47 5.93
CA LEU A 57 -12.07 29.52 7.04
C LEU A 57 -10.66 29.84 6.53
N VAL A 58 -10.27 29.34 5.36
CA VAL A 58 -8.98 29.68 4.73
C VAL A 58 -8.93 31.15 4.32
N GLN A 59 -10.01 31.72 3.81
CA GLN A 59 -10.07 33.16 3.49
C GLN A 59 -10.01 34.02 4.76
N GLU A 60 -10.70 33.62 5.84
CA GLU A 60 -10.60 34.26 7.15
C GLU A 60 -9.18 34.19 7.72
N PHE A 61 -8.53 33.03 7.61
CA PHE A 61 -7.14 32.83 7.99
C PHE A 61 -6.19 33.77 7.24
N VAL A 62 -6.23 33.78 5.92
CA VAL A 62 -5.36 34.64 5.11
C VAL A 62 -5.66 36.11 5.38
N TYR A 63 -6.93 36.49 5.54
CA TYR A 63 -7.32 37.85 5.92
C TYR A 63 -6.69 38.25 7.27
N THR A 64 -6.81 37.39 8.28
CA THR A 64 -6.31 37.64 9.64
C THR A 64 -4.79 37.82 9.67
N VAL A 65 -4.05 36.96 8.96
CA VAL A 65 -2.58 37.08 8.82
C VAL A 65 -2.18 38.29 7.98
N SER A 66 -2.98 38.67 6.99
CA SER A 66 -2.73 39.87 6.19
C SER A 66 -2.89 41.14 7.04
N LYS A 67 -3.95 41.20 7.86
CA LYS A 67 -4.19 42.31 8.80
C LYS A 67 -3.10 42.43 9.85
N SER A 68 -2.61 41.32 10.41
CA SER A 68 -1.51 41.35 11.39
C SER A 68 -0.18 41.84 10.77
N LYS A 69 -0.06 41.79 9.44
CA LYS A 69 1.08 42.31 8.67
C LYS A 69 0.81 43.72 8.10
N ASN A 70 -0.11 44.46 8.73
CA ASN A 70 -0.47 45.85 8.42
C ASN A 70 -1.00 46.09 6.99
N MET A 71 -1.59 45.07 6.36
CA MET A 71 -2.30 45.26 5.10
C MET A 71 -3.64 45.98 5.33
N SER A 72 -4.07 46.80 4.35
CA SER A 72 -5.41 47.39 4.37
C SER A 72 -6.49 46.31 4.25
N ASP A 73 -7.73 46.60 4.67
CA ASP A 73 -8.84 45.63 4.57
C ASP A 73 -9.03 45.12 3.14
N SER A 74 -8.99 46.01 2.16
CA SER A 74 -9.09 45.64 0.74
C SER A 74 -7.92 44.74 0.30
N MET A 75 -6.68 45.05 0.70
CA MET A 75 -5.54 44.19 0.37
C MET A 75 -5.62 42.82 1.08
N ALA A 76 -6.08 42.78 2.32
CA ALA A 76 -6.25 41.56 3.10
C ALA A 76 -7.35 40.66 2.53
N GLN A 77 -8.46 41.25 2.05
CA GLN A 77 -9.54 40.53 1.38
C GLN A 77 -9.08 40.00 0.01
N ASP A 78 -8.37 40.82 -0.76
CA ASP A 78 -7.83 40.45 -2.08
C ASP A 78 -6.73 39.37 -2.00
N ALA A 79 -6.10 39.18 -0.84
CA ALA A 79 -5.08 38.15 -0.65
C ALA A 79 -5.63 36.73 -0.90
N GLY A 80 -6.91 36.49 -0.58
CA GLY A 80 -7.62 35.27 -0.94
C GLY A 80 -7.20 34.04 -0.13
N GLY A 81 -6.76 32.99 -0.80
CA GLY A 81 -6.50 31.67 -0.24
C GLY A 81 -7.48 30.64 -0.81
N LYS A 82 -6.98 29.45 -1.16
CA LYS A 82 -7.78 28.43 -1.84
C LYS A 82 -7.55 27.05 -1.29
N VAL A 83 -8.66 26.32 -1.15
CA VAL A 83 -8.68 24.90 -0.80
C VAL A 83 -8.69 24.08 -2.07
N PHE A 84 -7.72 23.19 -2.21
CA PHE A 84 -7.70 22.15 -3.22
C PHE A 84 -7.89 20.79 -2.55
N THR A 85 -8.51 19.86 -3.25
CA THR A 85 -8.55 18.46 -2.82
C THR A 85 -7.69 17.62 -3.75
N PHE A 86 -7.12 16.55 -3.21
CA PHE A 86 -6.38 15.56 -3.99
C PHE A 86 -6.75 14.15 -3.55
N GLY A 87 -5.94 13.16 -3.94
CA GLY A 87 -6.10 11.80 -3.46
C GLY A 87 -7.42 11.15 -3.86
N SER A 88 -7.95 10.28 -3.00
CA SER A 88 -9.08 9.43 -3.35
C SER A 88 -10.39 10.22 -3.56
N TYR A 89 -10.58 11.28 -2.77
CA TYR A 89 -11.72 12.17 -2.86
C TYR A 89 -11.76 12.90 -4.21
N ARG A 90 -10.67 13.59 -4.56
CA ARG A 90 -10.58 14.33 -5.83
C ARG A 90 -10.69 13.44 -7.06
N LEU A 91 -10.10 12.24 -7.03
CA LEU A 91 -10.25 11.24 -8.10
C LEU A 91 -11.69 10.72 -8.22
N GLY A 92 -12.54 10.89 -7.20
CA GLY A 92 -13.91 10.38 -7.17
C GLY A 92 -14.00 8.87 -6.88
N VAL A 93 -12.99 8.31 -6.21
CA VAL A 93 -12.86 6.87 -5.88
C VAL A 93 -12.71 6.62 -4.37
N TYR A 94 -13.47 7.38 -3.59
CA TYR A 94 -13.63 7.28 -2.14
C TYR A 94 -14.92 6.51 -1.79
N GLY A 95 -14.96 5.91 -0.60
CA GLY A 95 -16.14 5.22 -0.04
C GLY A 95 -16.50 5.75 1.34
N PRO A 96 -17.48 5.13 2.02
CA PRO A 96 -17.82 5.46 3.40
C PRO A 96 -16.58 5.45 4.30
N GLY A 97 -16.43 6.47 5.15
CA GLY A 97 -15.28 6.60 6.07
C GLY A 97 -13.94 6.96 5.42
N SER A 98 -13.89 7.20 4.10
CA SER A 98 -12.67 7.73 3.48
C SER A 98 -12.38 9.16 3.95
N ASP A 99 -11.12 9.49 4.11
CA ASP A 99 -10.61 10.82 4.43
C ASP A 99 -10.67 11.77 3.23
N ILE A 100 -10.55 13.08 3.51
CA ILE A 100 -10.38 14.11 2.48
C ILE A 100 -8.98 14.72 2.57
N ASP A 101 -8.13 14.29 1.65
CA ASP A 101 -6.83 14.90 1.38
C ASP A 101 -7.01 16.33 0.84
N THR A 102 -6.54 17.32 1.61
CA THR A 102 -6.79 18.74 1.35
C THR A 102 -5.51 19.56 1.39
N LEU A 103 -5.34 20.42 0.38
CA LEU A 103 -4.24 21.37 0.26
C LEU A 103 -4.76 22.80 0.40
N VAL A 104 -4.26 23.51 1.40
CA VAL A 104 -4.48 24.94 1.62
C VAL A 104 -3.37 25.72 0.92
N VAL A 105 -3.72 26.43 -0.15
CA VAL A 105 -2.80 27.29 -0.91
C VAL A 105 -2.96 28.73 -0.46
N VAL A 106 -1.85 29.36 -0.08
CA VAL A 106 -1.84 30.74 0.45
C VAL A 106 -0.81 31.63 -0.23
N PRO A 107 -0.97 32.97 -0.16
CA PRO A 107 0.00 33.92 -0.69
C PRO A 107 1.34 33.94 0.07
N LYS A 108 2.34 34.57 -0.55
CA LYS A 108 3.74 34.60 -0.10
C LYS A 108 3.97 35.13 1.32
N HIS A 109 3.09 36.01 1.82
CA HIS A 109 3.23 36.59 3.14
C HIS A 109 2.68 35.69 4.24
N VAL A 110 1.87 34.67 3.94
CA VAL A 110 1.33 33.75 4.96
C VAL A 110 2.30 32.60 5.16
N THR A 111 2.73 32.36 6.39
CA THR A 111 3.79 31.39 6.72
C THR A 111 3.23 30.06 7.21
N ARG A 112 4.10 29.05 7.29
CA ARG A 112 3.74 27.74 7.85
C ARG A 112 3.46 27.80 9.35
N ASP A 113 4.14 28.68 10.06
CA ASP A 113 3.86 28.94 11.48
C ASP A 113 2.47 29.56 11.64
N ASP A 114 2.08 30.48 10.76
CA ASP A 114 0.71 31.04 10.73
C ASP A 114 -0.35 29.93 10.52
N PHE A 115 -0.05 28.91 9.71
CA PHE A 115 -0.94 27.77 9.47
C PHE A 115 -1.12 26.89 10.72
N PHE A 116 -0.04 26.61 11.46
CA PHE A 116 -0.13 25.80 12.69
C PHE A 116 -0.57 26.57 13.93
N SER A 117 -0.52 27.90 13.89
CA SER A 117 -1.02 28.78 14.96
C SER A 117 -2.40 29.33 14.60
N VAL A 118 -2.45 30.39 13.80
CA VAL A 118 -3.67 31.16 13.48
C VAL A 118 -4.76 30.28 12.85
N PHE A 119 -4.44 29.46 11.85
CA PHE A 119 -5.47 28.63 11.20
C PHE A 119 -5.95 27.50 12.11
N ALA A 120 -5.03 26.83 12.81
CA ALA A 120 -5.40 25.83 13.81
C ALA A 120 -6.32 26.42 14.90
N ASP A 121 -6.06 27.65 15.33
CA ASP A 121 -6.91 28.34 16.32
C ASP A 121 -8.28 28.76 15.77
N ILE A 122 -8.36 29.12 14.48
CA ILE A 122 -9.65 29.36 13.80
C ILE A 122 -10.46 28.06 13.78
N ILE A 123 -9.82 26.93 13.45
CA ILE A 123 -10.47 25.61 13.43
C ILE A 123 -10.92 25.20 14.85
N ARG A 124 -10.09 25.38 15.88
CA ARG A 124 -10.42 25.05 17.29
C ARG A 124 -11.63 25.80 17.84
N LYS A 125 -12.00 26.94 17.24
CA LYS A 125 -13.20 27.71 17.63
C LYS A 125 -14.47 27.22 16.97
N ARG A 126 -14.40 26.22 16.07
CA ARG A 126 -15.54 25.68 15.35
C ARG A 126 -16.27 24.63 16.19
N PRO A 127 -17.61 24.73 16.34
CA PRO A 127 -18.38 23.70 17.04
C PRO A 127 -18.40 22.35 16.31
N GLU A 128 -18.11 22.35 15.01
CA GLU A 128 -18.05 21.12 14.20
C GLU A 128 -16.77 20.31 14.43
N LEU A 129 -15.74 20.86 15.09
CA LEU A 129 -14.48 20.16 15.32
C LEU A 129 -14.64 19.12 16.44
N GLU A 130 -14.31 17.86 16.16
CA GLU A 130 -14.22 16.80 17.18
C GLU A 130 -12.79 16.56 17.65
N GLU A 131 -11.83 16.44 16.73
CA GLU A 131 -10.42 16.17 17.05
C GLU A 131 -9.48 16.98 16.15
N ILE A 132 -8.34 17.43 16.68
CA ILE A 132 -7.28 18.07 15.90
C ILE A 132 -5.89 17.65 16.39
N ALA A 133 -5.04 17.23 15.47
CA ALA A 133 -3.64 16.90 15.70
C ALA A 133 -2.75 17.64 14.70
N CYS A 134 -1.90 18.53 15.20
CA CYS A 134 -0.94 19.28 14.38
C CYS A 134 0.42 18.57 14.37
N VAL A 135 0.96 18.26 13.19
CA VAL A 135 2.22 17.54 13.02
C VAL A 135 3.17 18.35 12.12
N PRO A 136 3.85 19.38 12.66
CA PRO A 136 4.68 20.30 11.87
C PRO A 136 6.00 19.69 11.38
N ASP A 137 6.50 18.67 12.09
CA ASP A 137 7.81 18.05 11.83
C ASP A 137 7.75 16.86 10.88
N ALA A 138 6.55 16.49 10.40
CA ALA A 138 6.37 15.45 9.40
C ALA A 138 7.05 15.82 8.06
N TYR A 139 7.34 14.80 7.25
CA TYR A 139 7.92 14.98 5.91
C TYR A 139 7.08 15.93 5.04
N VAL A 140 5.75 15.83 5.13
CA VAL A 140 4.82 16.87 4.70
C VAL A 140 4.11 17.35 5.97
N PRO A 141 4.36 18.59 6.42
CA PRO A 141 3.68 19.13 7.60
C PRO A 141 2.17 19.13 7.40
N ILE A 142 1.45 18.63 8.40
CA ILE A 142 0.02 18.31 8.26
C ILE A 142 -0.76 18.61 9.54
N ILE A 143 -2.00 19.04 9.38
CA ILE A 143 -3.01 19.04 10.44
C ILE A 143 -4.00 17.93 10.10
N LYS A 144 -4.14 16.96 11.00
CA LYS A 144 -5.17 15.92 10.91
C LYS A 144 -6.32 16.30 11.80
N LEU A 145 -7.55 16.11 11.34
CA LEU A 145 -8.72 16.43 12.14
C LEU A 145 -9.89 15.50 11.83
N GLU A 146 -10.77 15.36 12.82
CA GLU A 146 -12.15 14.93 12.63
C GLU A 146 -13.02 16.17 12.75
N PHE A 147 -13.79 16.46 11.69
CA PHE A 147 -14.65 17.63 11.62
C PHE A 147 -16.00 17.27 11.01
N ASP A 148 -17.06 17.41 11.80
CA ASP A 148 -18.44 17.09 11.45
C ASP A 148 -18.59 15.61 11.03
N GLY A 149 -17.87 14.74 11.74
CA GLY A 149 -17.76 13.30 11.49
C GLY A 149 -16.97 12.91 10.23
N ILE A 150 -16.17 13.83 9.67
CA ILE A 150 -15.34 13.59 8.48
C ILE A 150 -13.87 13.78 8.84
N SER A 151 -13.06 12.76 8.54
CA SER A 151 -11.61 12.83 8.62
C SER A 151 -11.03 13.70 7.50
N ILE A 152 -10.27 14.73 7.84
CA ILE A 152 -9.64 15.66 6.87
C ILE A 152 -8.16 15.83 7.19
N ASP A 153 -7.36 15.64 6.16
CA ASP A 153 -5.91 15.80 6.19
C ASP A 153 -5.57 17.14 5.50
N LEU A 154 -5.17 18.15 6.28
CA LEU A 154 -4.85 19.49 5.81
C LEU A 154 -3.34 19.69 5.71
N ILE A 155 -2.84 19.83 4.48
CA ILE A 155 -1.49 20.27 4.21
C ILE A 155 -1.51 21.69 3.63
N MET A 156 -0.38 22.38 3.70
CA MET A 156 -0.26 23.77 3.24
C MET A 156 0.82 23.89 2.16
N ALA A 157 0.57 24.74 1.17
CA ALA A 157 1.59 25.26 0.28
C ALA A 157 1.50 26.78 0.18
N ARG A 158 2.62 27.45 0.42
CA ARG A 158 2.76 28.88 0.20
C ARG A 158 3.27 29.13 -1.22
N LEU A 159 2.55 29.94 -2.01
CA LEU A 159 3.01 30.35 -3.33
C LEU A 159 3.77 31.67 -3.27
N ASN A 160 4.75 31.87 -4.15
CA ASN A 160 5.49 33.12 -4.26
C ASN A 160 4.72 34.21 -5.06
N ILE A 161 3.44 34.39 -4.74
CA ILE A 161 2.55 35.40 -5.35
C ILE A 161 1.78 36.15 -4.25
N PRO A 162 1.36 37.41 -4.47
CA PRO A 162 0.73 38.22 -3.44
C PRO A 162 -0.74 37.87 -3.18
N ARG A 163 -1.40 37.15 -4.08
CA ARG A 163 -2.84 36.83 -4.02
C ARG A 163 -3.09 35.42 -4.53
N VAL A 164 -4.01 34.70 -3.91
CA VAL A 164 -4.46 33.37 -4.34
C VAL A 164 -5.97 33.42 -4.56
N PRO A 165 -6.43 33.71 -5.79
CA PRO A 165 -7.86 33.82 -6.09
C PRO A 165 -8.54 32.45 -6.19
N LEU A 166 -9.88 32.43 -6.10
CA LEU A 166 -10.67 31.19 -6.10
C LEU A 166 -10.65 30.45 -7.46
N ASP A 167 -10.34 31.13 -8.55
CA ASP A 167 -10.20 30.56 -9.89
C ASP A 167 -8.79 30.05 -10.19
N LEU A 168 -7.80 30.29 -9.31
CA LEU A 168 -6.42 29.83 -9.50
C LEU A 168 -6.34 28.31 -9.70
N THR A 169 -5.64 27.88 -10.75
CA THR A 169 -5.27 26.49 -10.99
C THR A 169 -3.77 26.28 -10.77
N LEU A 170 -3.33 25.02 -10.59
CA LEU A 170 -1.94 24.67 -10.27
C LEU A 170 -1.18 24.04 -11.46
N ASP A 171 -1.70 24.21 -12.67
CA ASP A 171 -1.13 23.72 -13.93
C ASP A 171 0.04 24.59 -14.41
N ASP A 172 0.06 25.89 -14.11
CA ASP A 172 1.21 26.75 -14.43
C ASP A 172 2.45 26.38 -13.59
N LYS A 173 3.45 25.79 -14.28
CA LYS A 173 4.72 25.38 -13.69
C LYS A 173 5.53 26.56 -13.12
N ASN A 174 5.26 27.79 -13.53
CA ASN A 174 5.93 28.97 -12.95
C ASN A 174 5.56 29.20 -11.49
N LEU A 175 4.41 28.69 -11.03
CA LEU A 175 4.01 28.74 -9.62
C LEU A 175 4.98 27.97 -8.71
N LEU A 176 5.77 27.06 -9.27
CA LEU A 176 6.76 26.27 -8.53
C LEU A 176 8.07 27.03 -8.25
N LYS A 177 8.29 28.19 -8.88
CA LYS A 177 9.52 28.98 -8.71
C LYS A 177 9.64 29.54 -7.30
N ASN A 178 10.85 29.47 -6.75
CA ASN A 178 11.22 30.02 -5.43
C ASN A 178 10.41 29.45 -4.26
N LEU A 179 9.92 28.22 -4.39
CA LEU A 179 9.25 27.50 -3.31
C LEU A 179 10.25 26.64 -2.54
N ASP A 180 10.00 26.45 -1.24
CA ASP A 180 10.75 25.48 -0.45
C ASP A 180 10.36 24.04 -0.83
N GLU A 181 11.17 23.05 -0.44
CA GLU A 181 10.90 21.65 -0.78
C GLU A 181 9.58 21.13 -0.19
N LYS A 182 9.15 21.64 0.96
CA LYS A 182 7.91 21.24 1.64
C LYS A 182 6.70 21.73 0.83
N ASP A 183 6.71 22.98 0.37
CA ASP A 183 5.67 23.58 -0.47
C ASP A 183 5.58 22.87 -1.83
N LEU A 184 6.73 22.60 -2.48
CA LEU A 184 6.77 21.84 -3.74
C LEU A 184 6.14 20.45 -3.59
N ARG A 185 6.44 19.77 -2.49
CA ARG A 185 5.90 18.45 -2.19
C ARG A 185 4.40 18.49 -1.92
N SER A 186 3.93 19.48 -1.15
CA SER A 186 2.50 19.68 -0.87
C SER A 186 1.68 19.93 -2.14
N LEU A 187 2.22 20.67 -3.11
CA LEU A 187 1.55 20.95 -4.39
C LEU A 187 1.42 19.71 -5.30
N ASN A 188 2.36 18.78 -5.22
CA ASN A 188 2.45 17.67 -6.17
C ASN A 188 1.26 16.72 -6.12
N GLY A 189 0.68 16.46 -4.94
CA GLY A 189 -0.49 15.58 -4.80
C GLY A 189 -1.67 16.05 -5.64
N THR A 190 -2.01 17.33 -5.53
CA THR A 190 -3.07 17.98 -6.32
C THR A 190 -2.74 17.98 -7.80
N ARG A 191 -1.53 18.40 -8.17
CA ARG A 191 -1.12 18.51 -9.58
C ARG A 191 -1.13 17.16 -10.31
N VAL A 192 -0.64 16.10 -9.66
CA VAL A 192 -0.68 14.73 -10.21
C VAL A 192 -2.12 14.26 -10.36
N THR A 193 -2.96 14.51 -9.37
CA THR A 193 -4.36 14.08 -9.40
C THR A 193 -5.14 14.75 -10.53
N ASP A 194 -4.99 16.07 -10.69
CA ASP A 194 -5.66 16.83 -11.75
C ASP A 194 -5.16 16.42 -13.15
N GLU A 195 -3.85 16.22 -13.32
CA GLU A 195 -3.28 15.71 -14.58
C GLU A 195 -3.84 14.33 -14.95
N ILE A 196 -3.96 13.40 -13.98
CA ILE A 196 -4.60 12.10 -14.24
C ILE A 196 -6.04 12.28 -14.76
N LEU A 197 -6.82 13.16 -14.13
CA LEU A 197 -8.21 13.40 -14.51
C LEU A 197 -8.36 14.08 -15.88
N GLN A 198 -7.44 14.97 -16.24
CA GLN A 198 -7.41 15.61 -17.56
C GLN A 198 -7.01 14.64 -18.68
N LEU A 199 -6.19 13.64 -18.35
CA LEU A 199 -5.65 12.67 -19.31
C LEU A 199 -6.56 11.46 -19.54
N VAL A 200 -7.67 11.32 -18.81
CA VAL A 200 -8.65 10.24 -19.02
C VAL A 200 -9.80 10.67 -19.94
N PRO A 201 -10.16 9.86 -20.95
CA PRO A 201 -11.19 10.23 -21.92
C PRO A 201 -12.60 10.30 -21.35
N LYS A 202 -12.96 9.38 -20.45
CA LYS A 202 -14.28 9.28 -19.81
C LYS A 202 -14.10 9.12 -18.30
N PRO A 203 -14.24 10.21 -17.50
CA PRO A 203 -14.00 10.16 -16.05
C PRO A 203 -14.84 9.11 -15.31
N THR A 204 -16.10 8.91 -15.68
CA THR A 204 -16.97 7.92 -15.02
C THR A 204 -16.47 6.48 -15.23
N VAL A 205 -16.03 6.15 -16.44
CA VAL A 205 -15.46 4.83 -16.77
C VAL A 205 -14.18 4.60 -15.98
N PHE A 206 -13.30 5.60 -15.96
CA PHE A 206 -12.07 5.57 -15.18
C PHE A 206 -12.34 5.33 -13.68
N LYS A 207 -13.30 6.07 -13.09
CA LYS A 207 -13.66 5.94 -11.67
C LYS A 207 -14.17 4.54 -11.32
N HIS A 208 -15.08 3.97 -12.13
CA HIS A 208 -15.59 2.62 -11.88
C HIS A 208 -14.50 1.55 -12.02
N ALA A 209 -13.67 1.64 -13.07
CA ALA A 209 -12.56 0.71 -13.25
C ALA A 209 -11.53 0.82 -12.11
N LEU A 210 -11.19 2.04 -11.68
CA LEU A 210 -10.25 2.27 -10.58
C LEU A 210 -10.81 1.77 -9.24
N ARG A 211 -12.11 1.94 -8.96
CA ARG A 211 -12.76 1.33 -7.78
C ARG A 211 -12.59 -0.19 -7.77
N CYS A 212 -12.85 -0.84 -8.91
CA CYS A 212 -12.63 -2.28 -9.08
C CYS A 212 -11.18 -2.68 -8.82
N ILE A 213 -10.21 -2.01 -9.43
CA ILE A 213 -8.79 -2.34 -9.27
C ILE A 213 -8.30 -2.07 -7.85
N LYS A 214 -8.74 -1.00 -7.19
CA LYS A 214 -8.41 -0.74 -5.78
C LYS A 214 -8.94 -1.84 -4.88
N LEU A 215 -10.22 -2.19 -5.01
CA LEU A 215 -10.83 -3.25 -4.22
C LEU A 215 -10.12 -4.59 -4.44
N TRP A 216 -9.88 -4.96 -5.71
CA TRP A 216 -9.09 -6.15 -6.04
C TRP A 216 -7.70 -6.11 -5.39
N ALA A 217 -6.94 -5.02 -5.56
CA ALA A 217 -5.59 -4.93 -5.03
C ALA A 217 -5.55 -5.02 -3.50
N GLN A 218 -6.54 -4.46 -2.81
CA GLN A 218 -6.70 -4.57 -1.36
C GLN A 218 -7.06 -5.99 -0.93
N GLN A 219 -8.06 -6.62 -1.56
CA GLN A 219 -8.48 -8.00 -1.25
C GLN A 219 -7.38 -9.02 -1.53
N ARG A 220 -6.57 -8.77 -2.57
CA ARG A 220 -5.44 -9.62 -2.96
C ARG A 220 -4.13 -9.28 -2.25
N ALA A 221 -4.13 -8.34 -1.30
CA ALA A 221 -2.95 -7.91 -0.54
C ALA A 221 -1.77 -7.46 -1.42
N VAL A 222 -2.04 -6.77 -2.52
CA VAL A 222 -1.04 -6.17 -3.42
C VAL A 222 -1.17 -4.64 -3.47
N TYR A 223 -1.59 -4.01 -2.37
CA TYR A 223 -1.79 -2.56 -2.28
C TYR A 223 -0.95 -1.99 -1.13
N GLY A 224 -0.01 -1.08 -1.43
CA GLY A 224 0.80 -0.41 -0.40
C GLY A 224 2.26 -0.18 -0.81
N ASN A 225 2.61 1.07 -1.10
CA ASN A 225 3.96 1.46 -1.55
C ASN A 225 5.06 1.23 -0.50
N ILE A 226 4.71 1.27 0.79
CA ILE A 226 5.63 0.99 1.89
C ILE A 226 6.16 -0.46 1.84
N PHE A 227 5.28 -1.42 1.54
CA PHE A 227 5.56 -2.85 1.40
C PHE A 227 6.14 -3.25 0.03
N GLY A 228 6.34 -2.29 -0.87
CA GLY A 228 6.83 -2.56 -2.23
C GLY A 228 5.75 -3.02 -3.21
N PHE A 229 4.49 -2.67 -2.96
CA PHE A 229 3.37 -2.82 -3.92
C PHE A 229 2.92 -1.46 -4.45
N PRO A 230 2.16 -1.38 -5.57
CA PRO A 230 1.68 -0.08 -6.02
C PRO A 230 0.73 0.56 -5.00
N GLY A 231 0.90 1.86 -4.76
CA GLY A 231 -0.05 2.68 -3.98
C GLY A 231 -1.23 3.16 -4.84
N GLY A 232 -2.16 3.88 -4.22
CA GLY A 232 -3.39 4.34 -4.89
C GLY A 232 -3.15 5.15 -6.17
N VAL A 233 -2.18 6.08 -6.14
CA VAL A 233 -1.83 6.89 -7.32
C VAL A 233 -1.23 6.05 -8.46
N ALA A 234 -0.44 5.03 -8.13
CA ALA A 234 0.14 4.13 -9.13
C ALA A 234 -0.95 3.29 -9.80
N TRP A 235 -1.89 2.72 -9.03
CA TRP A 235 -3.05 2.03 -9.58
C TRP A 235 -3.92 2.95 -10.44
N ALA A 236 -4.12 4.20 -10.02
CA ALA A 236 -4.84 5.20 -10.80
C ALA A 236 -4.17 5.46 -12.14
N MET A 237 -2.84 5.64 -12.18
CA MET A 237 -2.12 5.86 -13.43
C MET A 237 -2.14 4.63 -14.35
N LEU A 238 -2.02 3.42 -13.79
CA LEU A 238 -2.14 2.19 -14.56
C LEU A 238 -3.53 2.09 -15.21
N VAL A 239 -4.61 2.34 -14.46
CA VAL A 239 -5.98 2.33 -15.01
C VAL A 239 -6.19 3.44 -16.04
N ALA A 240 -5.69 4.66 -15.76
CA ALA A 240 -5.77 5.79 -16.67
C ALA A 240 -5.11 5.48 -18.02
N ARG A 241 -3.96 4.80 -18.01
CA ARG A 241 -3.27 4.40 -19.24
C ARG A 241 -4.12 3.46 -20.10
N ILE A 242 -4.80 2.49 -19.48
CA ILE A 242 -5.71 1.59 -20.21
C ILE A 242 -6.90 2.39 -20.78
N CYS A 243 -7.41 3.37 -20.05
CA CYS A 243 -8.46 4.26 -20.56
C CYS A 243 -7.99 5.04 -21.80
N GLN A 244 -6.74 5.52 -21.83
CA GLN A 244 -6.17 6.18 -23.02
C GLN A 244 -6.07 5.25 -24.24
N LEU A 245 -5.77 3.96 -24.01
CA LEU A 245 -5.64 2.96 -25.06
C LEU A 245 -7.00 2.48 -25.61
N TYR A 246 -8.07 2.60 -24.80
CA TYR A 246 -9.44 2.19 -25.13
C TYR A 246 -10.47 3.28 -24.76
N PRO A 247 -10.43 4.46 -25.40
CA PRO A 247 -11.17 5.65 -24.95
C PRO A 247 -12.69 5.51 -24.96
N ASN A 248 -13.23 4.57 -25.74
CA ASN A 248 -14.66 4.36 -25.90
C ASN A 248 -15.20 3.15 -25.13
N ALA A 249 -14.35 2.38 -24.44
CA ALA A 249 -14.73 1.21 -23.67
C ALA A 249 -15.52 1.56 -22.39
N VAL A 250 -16.24 0.57 -21.87
CA VAL A 250 -16.88 0.60 -20.54
C VAL A 250 -15.95 0.04 -19.47
N SER A 251 -16.29 0.23 -18.19
CA SER A 251 -15.37 -0.07 -17.10
C SER A 251 -15.03 -1.56 -16.96
N SER A 252 -15.97 -2.46 -17.25
CA SER A 252 -15.71 -3.91 -17.32
C SER A 252 -14.63 -4.26 -18.35
N ALA A 253 -14.71 -3.68 -19.55
CA ALA A 253 -13.72 -3.87 -20.60
C ALA A 253 -12.37 -3.27 -20.22
N ILE A 254 -12.34 -2.09 -19.60
CA ILE A 254 -11.09 -1.50 -19.07
C ILE A 254 -10.43 -2.44 -18.05
N VAL A 255 -11.18 -3.03 -17.13
CA VAL A 255 -10.64 -3.99 -16.14
C VAL A 255 -10.11 -5.25 -16.83
N GLU A 256 -10.83 -5.79 -17.82
CA GLU A 256 -10.35 -6.94 -18.60
C GLU A 256 -9.02 -6.62 -19.33
N LYS A 257 -8.96 -5.47 -20.02
CA LYS A 257 -7.75 -5.04 -20.74
C LYS A 257 -6.61 -4.73 -19.78
N PHE A 258 -6.89 -4.20 -18.60
CA PHE A 258 -5.89 -3.95 -17.55
C PHE A 258 -5.10 -5.22 -17.21
N PHE A 259 -5.79 -6.31 -16.87
CA PHE A 259 -5.12 -7.57 -16.55
C PHE A 259 -4.37 -8.16 -17.75
N ASN A 260 -5.03 -8.16 -18.92
CA ASN A 260 -4.45 -8.75 -20.12
C ASN A 260 -3.19 -8.02 -20.61
N ILE A 261 -3.16 -6.69 -20.48
CA ILE A 261 -2.03 -5.86 -20.90
C ILE A 261 -0.92 -5.90 -19.85
N TYR A 262 -1.21 -5.66 -18.57
CA TYR A 262 -0.14 -5.56 -17.56
C TYR A 262 0.51 -6.90 -17.21
N THR A 263 -0.17 -8.02 -17.44
CA THR A 263 0.46 -9.35 -17.37
C THR A 263 1.53 -9.54 -18.45
N LYS A 264 1.38 -8.87 -19.60
CA LYS A 264 2.26 -8.99 -20.78
C LYS A 264 3.13 -7.75 -21.02
N TRP A 265 3.04 -6.76 -20.16
CA TRP A 265 3.77 -5.52 -20.30
C TRP A 265 5.28 -5.79 -20.20
N ASN A 266 6.06 -5.17 -21.08
CA ASN A 266 7.49 -5.42 -21.21
C ASN A 266 8.30 -4.70 -20.10
N TRP A 267 8.04 -5.05 -18.83
CA TRP A 267 8.76 -4.46 -17.70
C TRP A 267 10.28 -4.65 -17.85
N PRO A 268 11.12 -3.63 -17.60
CA PRO A 268 10.82 -2.39 -16.89
C PRO A 268 10.44 -1.19 -17.78
N GLU A 269 9.90 -1.38 -18.99
CA GLU A 269 9.41 -0.25 -19.80
C GLU A 269 8.39 0.60 -19.00
N PRO A 270 8.57 1.93 -18.94
CA PRO A 270 7.77 2.79 -18.08
C PRO A 270 6.35 2.95 -18.60
N VAL A 271 5.38 2.97 -17.68
CA VAL A 271 4.02 3.42 -17.97
C VAL A 271 3.97 4.94 -17.86
N LEU A 272 3.71 5.59 -19.00
CA LEU A 272 3.57 7.05 -19.14
C LEU A 272 2.15 7.41 -19.57
N LEU A 273 1.53 8.38 -18.90
CA LEU A 273 0.26 8.96 -19.34
C LEU A 273 0.46 10.08 -20.36
N LYS A 274 1.57 10.81 -20.27
CA LYS A 274 2.01 11.87 -21.19
C LYS A 274 3.54 11.87 -21.24
N SER A 275 4.10 12.59 -22.22
CA SER A 275 5.55 12.76 -22.30
C SER A 275 6.07 13.45 -21.05
N ILE A 276 7.25 13.06 -20.58
CA ILE A 276 7.93 13.75 -19.48
C ILE A 276 8.31 15.14 -19.97
N GLU A 277 7.79 16.16 -19.32
CA GLU A 277 8.00 17.55 -19.71
C GLU A 277 9.13 18.18 -18.89
N ASP A 278 9.86 19.10 -19.50
CA ASP A 278 10.76 19.99 -18.77
C ASP A 278 9.98 21.06 -17.99
N GLY A 279 10.69 21.75 -17.10
CA GLY A 279 10.13 22.83 -16.32
C GLY A 279 11.19 23.78 -15.79
N PRO A 280 10.77 24.83 -15.08
CA PRO A 280 11.61 25.97 -14.77
C PRO A 280 12.64 25.73 -13.65
N LEU A 281 12.56 24.60 -12.94
CA LEU A 281 13.40 24.31 -11.80
C LEU A 281 14.54 23.35 -12.17
N GLN A 282 15.70 23.53 -11.53
CA GLN A 282 16.82 22.59 -11.60
C GLN A 282 16.61 21.43 -10.62
N VAL A 283 15.48 20.74 -10.75
CA VAL A 283 15.11 19.59 -9.91
C VAL A 283 15.29 18.29 -10.66
N ARG A 284 15.55 17.21 -9.93
CA ARG A 284 15.63 15.87 -10.49
C ARG A 284 14.26 15.46 -11.06
N VAL A 285 14.25 15.13 -12.35
CA VAL A 285 13.12 14.49 -13.04
C VAL A 285 13.52 13.04 -13.33
N TRP A 286 12.58 12.10 -13.17
CA TRP A 286 12.85 10.69 -13.42
C TRP A 286 13.47 10.46 -14.80
N ASN A 287 14.68 9.89 -14.83
CA ASN A 287 15.41 9.66 -16.07
C ASN A 287 16.36 8.45 -15.94
N PRO A 288 15.98 7.27 -16.46
CA PRO A 288 16.78 6.04 -16.32
C PRO A 288 18.06 6.03 -17.17
N ARG A 289 18.20 6.98 -18.11
CA ARG A 289 19.43 7.15 -18.90
C ARG A 289 20.50 7.89 -18.10
N LEU A 290 20.10 8.93 -17.37
CA LEU A 290 21.00 9.76 -16.57
C LEU A 290 21.26 9.19 -15.18
N TYR A 291 20.25 8.66 -14.50
CA TYR A 291 20.34 8.27 -13.09
C TYR A 291 20.35 6.75 -12.91
N PRO A 292 21.43 6.15 -12.36
CA PRO A 292 21.51 4.71 -12.12
C PRO A 292 20.37 4.16 -11.26
N HIS A 293 19.95 4.90 -10.22
CA HIS A 293 18.85 4.50 -9.35
C HIS A 293 17.51 4.35 -10.10
N ASP A 294 17.23 5.24 -11.07
CA ASP A 294 15.99 5.16 -11.87
C ASP A 294 16.00 3.96 -12.82
N ARG A 295 17.19 3.54 -13.27
CA ARG A 295 17.38 2.34 -14.10
C ARG A 295 17.07 1.04 -13.34
N LEU A 296 17.17 1.06 -12.01
CA LEU A 296 16.88 -0.10 -11.17
C LEU A 296 15.39 -0.28 -10.88
N HIS A 297 14.53 0.68 -11.23
CA HIS A 297 13.09 0.56 -11.04
C HIS A 297 12.51 -0.61 -11.87
N ARG A 298 11.87 -1.56 -11.19
CA ARG A 298 11.39 -2.83 -11.76
C ARG A 298 10.12 -2.68 -12.60
N MET A 299 9.19 -1.87 -12.12
CA MET A 299 7.89 -1.65 -12.77
C MET A 299 7.53 -0.16 -12.79
N PRO A 300 8.24 0.68 -13.56
CA PRO A 300 8.13 2.13 -13.43
C PRO A 300 6.75 2.65 -13.88
N VAL A 301 6.07 3.38 -13.00
CA VAL A 301 4.82 4.11 -13.30
C VAL A 301 5.05 5.58 -12.97
N ILE A 302 5.06 6.43 -13.99
CA ILE A 302 5.61 7.79 -13.86
C ILE A 302 4.50 8.81 -13.70
N THR A 303 4.64 9.69 -12.72
CA THR A 303 3.67 10.76 -12.45
C THR A 303 3.63 11.76 -13.61
N PRO A 304 2.43 12.15 -14.10
CA PRO A 304 2.29 13.02 -15.26
C PRO A 304 2.68 14.48 -15.00
N ALA A 305 2.65 14.92 -13.75
CA ALA A 305 3.02 16.30 -13.39
C ALA A 305 4.55 16.44 -13.25
N TYR A 306 5.11 17.50 -13.83
CA TYR A 306 6.50 17.91 -13.61
C TYR A 306 6.71 18.40 -12.15
N PRO A 307 7.80 18.02 -11.45
CA PRO A 307 8.82 17.07 -11.88
C PRO A 307 8.32 15.63 -11.78
N SER A 308 8.37 14.90 -12.89
CA SER A 308 7.90 13.52 -12.96
C SER A 308 8.75 12.59 -12.09
N MET A 309 8.09 11.71 -11.34
CA MET A 309 8.70 10.73 -10.44
C MET A 309 8.12 9.34 -10.68
N CYS A 310 8.86 8.30 -10.29
CA CYS A 310 8.35 6.94 -10.31
C CYS A 310 7.52 6.66 -9.05
N ALA A 311 6.20 6.49 -9.19
CA ALA A 311 5.30 6.20 -8.07
C ALA A 311 5.45 4.78 -7.50
N THR A 312 6.19 3.92 -8.21
CA THR A 312 6.42 2.49 -7.92
C THR A 312 7.90 2.17 -7.68
N HIS A 313 8.70 3.18 -7.32
CA HIS A 313 10.15 3.06 -7.09
C HIS A 313 10.53 2.02 -6.02
N ASN A 314 9.57 1.64 -5.17
CA ASN A 314 9.77 0.69 -4.06
C ASN A 314 9.47 -0.76 -4.40
N ILE A 315 9.03 -1.08 -5.61
CA ILE A 315 8.78 -2.48 -6.02
C ILE A 315 10.11 -3.25 -6.07
N THR A 316 10.17 -4.38 -5.36
CA THR A 316 11.34 -5.27 -5.30
C THR A 316 11.22 -6.41 -6.30
N SER A 317 12.24 -7.26 -6.41
CA SER A 317 12.17 -8.46 -7.25
C SER A 317 11.06 -9.40 -6.77
N SER A 318 10.97 -9.62 -5.46
CA SER A 318 9.96 -10.47 -4.84
C SER A 318 8.54 -9.94 -5.04
N THR A 319 8.30 -8.65 -4.78
CA THR A 319 6.95 -8.09 -4.92
C THR A 319 6.53 -7.97 -6.37
N GLN A 320 7.46 -7.74 -7.32
CA GLN A 320 7.18 -7.82 -8.75
C GLN A 320 6.63 -9.20 -9.14
N LYS A 321 7.26 -10.30 -8.67
CA LYS A 321 6.76 -11.66 -8.94
C LYS A 321 5.34 -11.87 -8.39
N VAL A 322 5.06 -11.36 -7.19
CA VAL A 322 3.72 -11.43 -6.58
C VAL A 322 2.70 -10.64 -7.41
N ILE A 323 3.03 -9.42 -7.83
CA ILE A 323 2.15 -8.58 -8.66
C ILE A 323 1.84 -9.28 -9.99
N LEU A 324 2.85 -9.81 -10.68
CA LEU A 324 2.66 -10.50 -11.97
C LEU A 324 1.83 -11.78 -11.83
N ALA A 325 2.00 -12.53 -10.73
CA ALA A 325 1.17 -13.70 -10.44
C ALA A 325 -0.29 -13.32 -10.20
N GLU A 326 -0.56 -12.27 -9.43
CA GLU A 326 -1.93 -11.80 -9.19
C GLU A 326 -2.56 -11.16 -10.43
N LEU A 327 -1.79 -10.47 -11.27
CA LEU A 327 -2.25 -9.98 -12.59
C LEU A 327 -2.64 -11.15 -13.51
N SER A 328 -1.83 -12.21 -13.53
CA SER A 328 -2.12 -13.43 -14.29
C SER A 328 -3.39 -14.14 -13.76
N ARG A 329 -3.54 -14.24 -12.44
CA ARG A 329 -4.78 -14.74 -11.80
C ARG A 329 -5.98 -13.90 -12.22
N GLY A 330 -5.88 -12.58 -12.16
CA GLY A 330 -6.92 -11.65 -12.59
C GLY A 330 -7.29 -11.84 -14.05
N SER A 331 -6.31 -11.98 -14.95
CA SER A 331 -6.55 -12.26 -16.38
C SER A 331 -7.32 -13.58 -16.59
N SER A 332 -6.94 -14.65 -15.89
CA SER A 332 -7.66 -15.94 -15.94
C SER A 332 -9.11 -15.81 -15.47
N ILE A 333 -9.33 -15.16 -14.34
CA ILE A 333 -10.68 -14.96 -13.79
C ILE A 333 -11.52 -14.09 -14.73
N MET A 334 -10.94 -13.06 -15.33
CA MET A 334 -11.64 -12.24 -16.33
C MET A 334 -12.09 -13.06 -17.54
N GLN A 335 -11.28 -14.02 -18.00
CA GLN A 335 -11.69 -14.94 -19.07
C GLN A 335 -12.85 -15.85 -18.63
N GLU A 336 -12.84 -16.34 -17.39
CA GLU A 336 -13.91 -17.16 -16.83
C GLU A 336 -15.21 -16.37 -16.60
N ILE A 337 -15.13 -15.11 -16.15
CA ILE A 337 -16.26 -14.18 -16.07
C ILE A 337 -16.83 -13.94 -17.46
N HIS A 338 -15.97 -13.68 -18.45
CA HIS A 338 -16.39 -13.52 -19.83
C HIS A 338 -17.06 -14.79 -20.37
N ALA A 339 -16.61 -15.97 -19.98
CA ALA A 339 -17.23 -17.25 -20.33
C ALA A 339 -18.50 -17.57 -19.53
N GLY A 340 -18.92 -16.73 -18.57
CA GLY A 340 -20.08 -16.95 -17.71
C GLY A 340 -19.87 -18.03 -16.64
N LYS A 341 -18.62 -18.40 -16.35
CA LYS A 341 -18.26 -19.44 -15.36
C LYS A 341 -17.95 -18.89 -13.97
N LYS A 342 -17.62 -17.60 -13.89
CA LYS A 342 -17.32 -16.86 -12.66
C LYS A 342 -18.03 -15.51 -12.67
N THR A 343 -18.00 -14.84 -11.53
CA THR A 343 -18.59 -13.53 -11.27
C THR A 343 -17.52 -12.54 -10.82
N TRP A 344 -17.91 -11.26 -10.70
CA TRP A 344 -17.02 -10.23 -10.15
C TRP A 344 -16.58 -10.52 -8.70
N SER A 345 -17.41 -11.23 -7.92
CA SER A 345 -17.07 -11.63 -6.56
C SER A 345 -15.81 -12.53 -6.52
N ASP A 346 -15.63 -13.42 -7.50
CA ASP A 346 -14.46 -14.30 -7.62
C ASP A 346 -13.15 -13.51 -7.84
N LEU A 347 -13.24 -12.37 -8.52
CA LEU A 347 -12.09 -11.47 -8.70
C LEU A 347 -11.64 -10.90 -7.35
N PHE A 348 -12.61 -10.59 -6.47
CA PHE A 348 -12.42 -9.99 -5.14
C PHE A 348 -12.26 -11.00 -4.00
N GLU A 349 -12.07 -12.29 -4.32
CA GLU A 349 -11.74 -13.30 -3.32
C GLU A 349 -10.56 -12.83 -2.45
N LYS A 350 -10.62 -13.06 -1.14
CA LYS A 350 -9.57 -12.71 -0.19
C LYS A 350 -8.25 -13.42 -0.54
N HIS A 351 -7.14 -12.74 -0.33
CA HIS A 351 -5.81 -13.31 -0.54
C HIS A 351 -5.59 -14.62 0.24
N SER A 352 -4.73 -15.48 -0.28
CA SER A 352 -4.31 -16.72 0.39
C SER A 352 -2.93 -16.60 1.07
N PHE A 353 -2.49 -15.38 1.41
CA PHE A 353 -1.15 -15.12 1.96
C PHE A 353 -0.75 -16.08 3.10
N PHE A 354 -1.61 -16.26 4.11
CA PHE A 354 -1.38 -17.13 5.28
C PHE A 354 -1.65 -18.63 5.02
N TYR A 355 -1.80 -19.01 3.75
CA TYR A 355 -1.91 -20.39 3.26
C TYR A 355 -0.85 -20.72 2.20
N LYS A 356 -0.21 -19.68 1.62
CA LYS A 356 0.63 -19.78 0.43
C LYS A 356 2.04 -20.29 0.70
N TYR A 357 2.61 -19.95 1.86
CA TYR A 357 4.02 -20.22 2.17
C TYR A 357 4.15 -21.28 3.25
N LYS A 358 5.24 -22.06 3.22
CA LYS A 358 5.53 -23.04 4.29
C LYS A 358 6.18 -22.39 5.51
N PHE A 359 6.88 -21.28 5.30
CA PHE A 359 7.65 -20.56 6.30
C PHE A 359 7.34 -19.07 6.20
N TYR A 360 7.27 -18.43 7.37
CA TYR A 360 7.06 -17.00 7.54
C TYR A 360 8.09 -16.46 8.52
N LEU A 361 8.45 -15.19 8.35
CA LEU A 361 9.04 -14.40 9.41
C LEU A 361 7.96 -13.56 10.07
N CYS A 362 7.89 -13.62 11.39
CA CYS A 362 7.07 -12.73 12.20
C CYS A 362 7.99 -11.69 12.84
N VAL A 363 7.87 -10.44 12.41
CA VAL A 363 8.62 -9.30 12.95
C VAL A 363 7.76 -8.63 14.00
N VAL A 364 8.16 -8.70 15.26
CA VAL A 364 7.46 -8.11 16.41
C VAL A 364 8.17 -6.81 16.81
N ALA A 365 7.43 -5.72 16.81
CA ALA A 365 7.75 -4.46 17.46
C ALA A 365 7.02 -4.42 18.80
N ALA A 366 7.69 -4.08 19.89
CA ALA A 366 7.03 -3.85 21.17
C ALA A 366 7.57 -2.63 21.89
N SER A 367 6.75 -1.97 22.69
CA SER A 367 7.19 -0.93 23.62
C SER A 367 6.48 -0.99 24.98
N ILE A 368 7.16 -0.52 26.02
CA ILE A 368 6.66 -0.42 27.41
C ILE A 368 6.64 1.06 27.81
N ASP A 369 5.87 1.86 27.08
CA ASP A 369 5.76 3.32 27.29
C ASP A 369 4.31 3.75 27.07
N SER A 370 4.09 4.83 26.31
CA SER A 370 2.81 5.36 25.87
C SER A 370 2.37 4.77 24.54
N ALA A 371 1.09 4.96 24.19
CA ALA A 371 0.57 4.60 22.87
C ALA A 371 1.25 5.41 21.75
N GLU A 372 1.58 6.68 22.02
CA GLU A 372 2.28 7.55 21.06
C GLU A 372 3.68 7.03 20.75
N GLU A 373 4.44 6.63 21.77
CA GLU A 373 5.79 6.09 21.58
C GLU A 373 5.76 4.74 20.85
N HIS A 374 4.81 3.86 21.18
CA HIS A 374 4.61 2.61 20.42
C HIS A 374 4.33 2.88 18.95
N LYS A 375 3.47 3.86 18.64
CA LYS A 375 3.11 4.23 17.26
C LYS A 375 4.32 4.76 16.49
N LYS A 376 5.19 5.56 17.12
CA LYS A 376 6.46 6.00 16.53
C LYS A 376 7.37 4.80 16.24
N TRP A 377 7.51 3.88 17.20
CA TRP A 377 8.38 2.72 17.07
C TRP A 377 7.91 1.71 16.03
N SER A 378 6.64 1.28 16.10
CA SER A 378 6.05 0.33 15.17
C SER A 378 5.98 0.90 13.75
N GLY A 379 5.66 2.19 13.59
CA GLY A 379 5.67 2.88 12.31
C GLY A 379 7.08 3.02 11.71
N PHE A 380 8.10 3.23 12.55
CA PHE A 380 9.49 3.18 12.08
C PHE A 380 9.83 1.80 11.51
N ILE A 381 9.52 0.72 12.25
CA ILE A 381 9.78 -0.65 11.80
C ILE A 381 9.04 -0.96 10.49
N GLU A 382 7.77 -0.59 10.37
CA GLU A 382 6.99 -0.73 9.13
C GLU A 382 7.69 -0.04 7.95
N SER A 383 8.14 1.20 8.16
CA SER A 383 8.84 2.00 7.14
C SER A 383 10.15 1.36 6.66
N LYS A 384 10.77 0.50 7.49
CA LYS A 384 12.01 -0.19 7.18
C LYS A 384 11.82 -1.64 6.76
N LEU A 385 10.62 -2.23 6.90
CA LEU A 385 10.37 -3.65 6.62
C LEU A 385 10.83 -4.05 5.21
N ARG A 386 10.69 -3.16 4.23
CA ARG A 386 11.18 -3.39 2.87
C ARG A 386 12.70 -3.58 2.78
N GLN A 387 13.48 -2.94 3.65
CA GLN A 387 14.94 -3.15 3.70
C GLN A 387 15.28 -4.58 4.09
N LEU A 388 14.53 -5.17 5.04
CA LEU A 388 14.65 -6.59 5.36
C LEU A 388 14.26 -7.46 4.15
N VAL A 389 13.16 -7.15 3.46
CA VAL A 389 12.74 -7.85 2.23
C VAL A 389 13.81 -7.81 1.13
N LEU A 390 14.42 -6.65 0.90
CA LEU A 390 15.50 -6.47 -0.10
C LEU A 390 16.73 -7.33 0.20
N LYS A 391 17.04 -7.56 1.48
CA LYS A 391 18.15 -8.42 1.90
C LYS A 391 17.78 -9.90 1.87
N LEU A 392 16.54 -10.23 2.22
CA LEU A 392 16.03 -11.60 2.14
C LEU A 392 15.94 -12.09 0.69
N GLU A 393 15.52 -11.25 -0.26
CA GLU A 393 15.33 -11.69 -1.65
C GLU A 393 16.62 -12.00 -2.41
N VAL A 394 17.76 -11.56 -1.88
CA VAL A 394 19.10 -11.90 -2.39
C VAL A 394 19.80 -12.98 -1.56
N ALA A 395 19.19 -13.43 -0.46
CA ALA A 395 19.74 -14.48 0.37
C ALA A 395 19.63 -15.84 -0.33
N GLU A 396 20.66 -16.66 -0.20
CA GLU A 396 20.71 -17.97 -0.85
C GLU A 396 19.54 -18.86 -0.41
N GLY A 397 18.85 -19.45 -1.39
CA GLY A 397 17.71 -20.32 -1.17
C GLY A 397 16.36 -19.61 -0.96
N VAL A 398 16.32 -18.28 -0.89
CA VAL A 398 15.07 -17.51 -0.91
C VAL A 398 14.70 -17.17 -2.36
N GLU A 399 13.55 -17.64 -2.82
CA GLU A 399 13.04 -17.33 -4.16
C GLU A 399 12.13 -16.10 -4.17
N ILE A 400 11.32 -15.95 -3.10
CA ILE A 400 10.42 -14.83 -2.87
C ILE A 400 10.42 -14.51 -1.37
N ALA A 401 10.64 -13.24 -1.03
CA ALA A 401 10.30 -12.66 0.27
C ALA A 401 9.07 -11.76 0.11
N HIS A 402 7.90 -12.23 0.55
CA HIS A 402 6.62 -11.55 0.35
C HIS A 402 6.18 -10.86 1.66
N PRO A 403 6.30 -9.53 1.79
CA PRO A 403 5.74 -8.82 2.94
C PRO A 403 4.20 -8.79 2.88
N TYR A 404 3.55 -9.10 3.98
CA TYR A 404 2.12 -8.86 4.14
C TYR A 404 1.85 -7.37 4.36
N VAL A 405 0.73 -6.88 3.84
CA VAL A 405 0.44 -5.43 3.75
C VAL A 405 -0.31 -4.85 4.94
N LYS A 406 -0.50 -5.63 6.00
CA LYS A 406 -1.15 -5.20 7.24
C LYS A 406 -0.38 -5.72 8.45
N ASP A 407 -0.47 -4.98 9.54
CA ASP A 407 0.01 -5.39 10.84
C ASP A 407 -1.10 -6.02 11.70
N PHE A 408 -0.69 -6.56 12.84
CA PHE A 408 -1.58 -7.04 13.90
C PHE A 408 -1.06 -6.50 15.23
N SER A 409 -1.93 -5.86 16.00
CA SER A 409 -1.53 -5.15 17.21
C SER A 409 -2.36 -5.58 18.42
N ASN A 410 -1.71 -5.73 19.58
CA ASN A 410 -2.34 -6.04 20.86
C ASN A 410 -1.63 -5.30 22.00
N THR A 411 -2.39 -4.99 23.05
CA THR A 411 -1.87 -4.37 24.27
C THR A 411 -2.22 -5.24 25.47
N PHE A 412 -1.23 -5.52 26.30
CA PHE A 412 -1.40 -6.31 27.53
C PHE A 412 -0.91 -5.51 28.74
N ILE A 413 -1.54 -5.74 29.89
CA ILE A 413 -1.03 -5.25 31.16
C ILE A 413 0.20 -6.07 31.55
N LEU A 414 1.30 -5.40 31.91
CA LEU A 414 2.58 -6.02 32.24
C LEU A 414 2.61 -6.56 33.67
N ASP A 415 1.99 -5.85 34.63
CA ASP A 415 1.96 -6.20 36.06
C ASP A 415 3.34 -6.65 36.60
N ASP A 416 3.42 -7.90 37.08
CA ASP A 416 4.61 -8.57 37.60
C ASP A 416 5.34 -9.41 36.53
N LYS A 417 4.84 -9.43 35.29
CA LYS A 417 5.36 -10.26 34.20
C LYS A 417 6.58 -9.64 33.55
N ASN A 418 7.47 -10.50 33.06
CA ASN A 418 8.60 -10.06 32.25
C ASN A 418 8.11 -9.76 30.83
N ALA A 419 8.44 -8.57 30.31
CA ALA A 419 8.13 -8.17 28.96
C ALA A 419 8.71 -9.12 27.90
N GLU A 420 9.90 -9.66 28.15
CA GLU A 420 10.54 -10.61 27.22
C GLU A 420 9.71 -11.89 27.05
N ASP A 421 9.06 -12.39 28.09
CA ASP A 421 8.22 -13.59 28.01
C ASP A 421 6.96 -13.34 27.16
N ILE A 422 6.38 -12.15 27.28
CA ILE A 422 5.25 -11.70 26.45
C ILE A 422 5.69 -11.56 25.00
N ILE A 423 6.81 -10.87 24.75
CA ILE A 423 7.38 -10.68 23.41
C ILE A 423 7.71 -12.05 22.80
N ASN A 424 8.33 -12.96 23.54
CA ASN A 424 8.69 -14.32 23.09
C ASN A 424 7.46 -15.20 22.77
N SER A 425 6.32 -14.93 23.41
CA SER A 425 5.06 -15.63 23.13
C SER A 425 4.28 -15.03 21.96
N TYR A 426 4.46 -13.74 21.66
CA TYR A 426 3.68 -13.03 20.64
C TYR A 426 3.97 -13.45 19.19
N GLY A 427 2.92 -13.69 18.39
CA GLY A 427 3.06 -13.99 16.96
C GLY A 427 3.24 -15.47 16.58
N THR A 428 3.20 -16.39 17.55
CA THR A 428 3.15 -17.84 17.31
C THR A 428 1.96 -18.48 18.03
N LEU A 429 1.41 -19.56 17.46
CA LEU A 429 0.29 -20.29 18.05
C LEU A 429 0.61 -20.83 19.44
N SER A 430 1.84 -21.32 19.65
CA SER A 430 2.25 -21.91 20.93
C SER A 430 2.31 -20.89 22.08
N GLY A 431 2.47 -19.60 21.76
CA GLY A 431 2.49 -18.56 22.78
C GLY A 431 1.11 -18.05 23.19
N GLU A 432 0.06 -18.39 22.44
CA GLU A 432 -1.28 -17.86 22.72
C GLU A 432 -1.89 -18.34 24.04
N ASP A 433 -1.58 -19.57 24.46
CA ASP A 433 -2.05 -20.08 25.76
C ASP A 433 -1.55 -19.18 26.90
N PHE A 434 -0.29 -18.73 26.82
CA PHE A 434 0.28 -17.79 27.78
C PHE A 434 -0.35 -16.40 27.63
N LEU A 435 -0.47 -15.86 26.41
CA LEU A 435 -1.01 -14.53 26.19
C LEU A 435 -2.47 -14.39 26.64
N ARG A 436 -3.27 -15.46 26.54
CA ARG A 436 -4.65 -15.50 27.05
C ARG A 436 -4.74 -15.40 28.58
N THR A 437 -3.65 -15.67 29.30
CA THR A 437 -3.60 -15.47 30.76
C THR A 437 -3.36 -14.02 31.16
N LEU A 438 -2.97 -13.15 30.21
CA LEU A 438 -2.72 -11.74 30.43
C LEU A 438 -4.02 -10.93 30.29
N HIS A 439 -4.11 -9.83 31.04
CA HIS A 439 -5.21 -8.89 30.87
C HIS A 439 -4.97 -8.04 29.61
N SER A 440 -5.84 -8.18 28.60
CA SER A 440 -5.85 -7.33 27.41
C SER A 440 -6.42 -5.95 27.74
N SER A 441 -5.81 -4.90 27.21
CA SER A 441 -6.28 -3.52 27.35
C SER A 441 -6.53 -2.92 25.97
N ASP A 442 -7.79 -2.88 25.54
CA ASP A 442 -8.18 -2.21 24.30
C ASP A 442 -8.24 -0.68 24.44
N SER A 443 -8.12 -0.14 25.67
CA SER A 443 -8.05 1.30 25.88
C SER A 443 -6.67 1.84 25.46
N ASP A 444 -6.68 2.70 24.45
CA ASP A 444 -5.51 3.53 24.08
C ASP A 444 -5.16 4.55 25.18
N LYS A 445 -6.04 4.74 26.17
CA LYS A 445 -5.78 5.58 27.33
C LYS A 445 -4.61 5.00 28.12
N ASP A 446 -3.60 5.84 28.29
CA ASP A 446 -2.54 5.62 29.25
C ASP A 446 -3.15 5.76 30.65
N ASP A 447 -3.68 4.66 31.18
CA ASP A 447 -4.11 4.58 32.57
C ASP A 447 -2.83 4.53 33.43
N GLU A 448 -2.57 5.58 34.20
CA GLU A 448 -1.34 5.72 35.00
C GLU A 448 -1.13 4.60 36.03
N GLU A 449 -2.17 3.82 36.33
CA GLU A 449 -2.18 2.82 37.38
C GLU A 449 -1.40 1.54 37.02
N PHE A 450 -1.30 1.19 35.73
CA PHE A 450 -0.66 -0.06 35.31
C PHE A 450 0.31 0.13 34.13
N LYS A 451 1.50 -0.46 34.24
CA LYS A 451 2.43 -0.55 33.11
C LYS A 451 1.83 -1.45 32.03
N LYS A 452 1.73 -0.95 30.80
CA LYS A 452 1.24 -1.71 29.63
C LYS A 452 2.40 -2.03 28.70
N ILE A 453 2.34 -3.19 28.05
CA ILE A 453 3.18 -3.52 26.89
C ILE A 453 2.32 -3.50 25.64
N ARG A 454 2.77 -2.78 24.62
CA ARG A 454 2.10 -2.68 23.32
C ARG A 454 2.93 -3.44 22.31
N LEU A 455 2.29 -4.28 21.50
CA LEU A 455 2.96 -5.12 20.52
C LEU A 455 2.28 -4.99 19.16
N THR A 456 3.09 -4.86 18.11
CA THR A 456 2.68 -4.89 16.71
C THR A 456 3.51 -5.91 15.96
N LYS A 457 2.88 -6.78 15.18
CA LYS A 457 3.59 -7.79 14.38
C LYS A 457 3.30 -7.66 12.88
N TYR A 458 4.34 -7.92 12.11
CA TYR A 458 4.33 -7.94 10.65
C TYR A 458 4.78 -9.32 10.16
N TYR A 459 4.26 -9.76 9.01
CA TYR A 459 4.60 -11.05 8.44
C TYR A 459 5.31 -10.93 7.09
N ILE A 460 6.33 -11.74 6.87
CA ILE A 460 6.97 -11.94 5.56
C ILE A 460 6.88 -13.43 5.22
N GLY A 461 6.14 -13.78 4.17
CA GLY A 461 6.08 -15.14 3.63
C GLY A 461 7.32 -15.46 2.82
N LEU A 462 7.91 -16.63 3.05
CA LEU A 462 9.12 -17.06 2.36
C LEU A 462 8.82 -18.24 1.43
N ASP A 463 9.06 -18.03 0.14
CA ASP A 463 9.18 -19.14 -0.81
C ASP A 463 10.65 -19.55 -0.91
N LEU A 464 10.93 -20.82 -0.67
CA LEU A 464 12.27 -21.32 -0.46
C LEU A 464 12.60 -22.43 -1.45
N ASN A 465 13.71 -22.26 -2.16
CA ASN A 465 14.31 -23.28 -3.01
C ASN A 465 15.69 -23.67 -2.47
N LEU A 466 15.69 -24.39 -1.35
CA LEU A 466 16.92 -24.86 -0.71
C LEU A 466 17.47 -26.07 -1.47
N THR A 467 18.59 -25.89 -2.14
CA THR A 467 19.46 -26.99 -2.58
C THR A 467 19.96 -27.72 -1.33
N LYS A 468 20.17 -29.04 -1.43
CA LYS A 468 20.78 -29.78 -0.33
C LYS A 468 22.23 -29.31 -0.21
N SER A 469 22.60 -28.79 0.96
CA SER A 469 24.00 -28.63 1.34
C SER A 469 24.70 -30.00 1.33
N SER A 470 26.03 -30.00 1.24
CA SER A 470 26.88 -31.21 1.27
C SER A 470 26.57 -32.13 2.47
N ASP A 471 26.18 -31.55 3.60
CA ASP A 471 25.86 -32.27 4.84
C ASP A 471 24.41 -32.78 4.90
N GLY A 472 23.66 -32.66 3.80
CA GLY A 472 22.27 -33.12 3.69
C GLY A 472 21.23 -32.27 4.44
N VAL A 473 21.66 -31.26 5.21
CA VAL A 473 20.78 -30.34 5.94
C VAL A 473 20.41 -29.16 5.03
N ARG A 474 19.11 -28.98 4.75
CA ARG A 474 18.59 -27.78 4.09
C ARG A 474 18.44 -26.68 5.13
N LYS A 475 19.48 -25.86 5.35
CA LYS A 475 19.40 -24.73 6.28
C LYS A 475 19.30 -23.43 5.49
N LEU A 476 18.20 -22.70 5.70
CA LEU A 476 18.09 -21.31 5.27
C LEU A 476 18.91 -20.46 6.25
N ASP A 477 19.86 -19.68 5.73
CA ASP A 477 20.59 -18.68 6.52
C ASP A 477 20.00 -17.29 6.30
N ILE A 478 19.28 -16.80 7.32
CA ILE A 478 18.76 -15.42 7.39
C ILE A 478 19.45 -14.59 8.48
N GLN A 479 20.54 -15.10 9.06
CA GLN A 479 21.19 -14.43 10.19
C GLN A 479 21.69 -13.04 9.79
N TYR A 480 22.35 -12.91 8.64
CA TYR A 480 22.85 -11.62 8.15
C TYR A 480 21.73 -10.61 7.84
N PRO A 481 20.69 -10.94 7.02
CA PRO A 481 19.56 -10.03 6.79
C PRO A 481 18.88 -9.57 8.08
N CYS A 482 18.68 -10.48 9.05
CA CYS A 482 18.05 -10.13 10.32
C CYS A 482 18.97 -9.25 11.20
N ALA A 483 20.26 -9.55 11.27
CA ALA A 483 21.23 -8.78 12.06
C ALA A 483 21.36 -7.34 11.55
N GLU A 484 21.41 -7.15 10.22
CA GLU A 484 21.43 -5.82 9.62
C GLU A 484 20.12 -5.06 9.91
N PHE A 485 18.97 -5.73 9.81
CA PHE A 485 17.70 -5.11 10.14
C PHE A 485 17.60 -4.70 11.62
N TYR A 486 18.09 -5.54 12.55
CA TYR A 486 18.19 -5.16 13.96
C TYR A 486 19.10 -3.94 14.15
N SER A 487 20.23 -3.86 13.44
CA SER A 487 21.12 -2.70 13.49
C SER A 487 20.44 -1.42 12.99
N ILE A 488 19.68 -1.48 11.89
CA ILE A 488 18.88 -0.35 11.39
C ILE A 488 17.86 0.10 12.44
N CYS A 489 17.16 -0.83 13.07
CA CYS A 489 16.13 -0.52 14.06
C CYS A 489 16.73 0.07 15.35
N LYS A 490 17.78 -0.54 15.89
CA LYS A 490 18.45 -0.07 17.11
C LYS A 490 19.26 1.22 16.91
N GLY A 491 19.62 1.55 15.68
CA GLY A 491 20.25 2.83 15.33
C GLY A 491 19.27 3.99 15.11
N SER A 492 17.96 3.75 15.22
CA SER A 492 16.93 4.79 15.08
C SER A 492 16.89 5.72 16.29
N THR A 493 16.55 6.99 16.08
CA THR A 493 16.24 7.93 17.17
C THR A 493 14.97 7.56 17.94
N SER A 494 14.12 6.70 17.37
CA SER A 494 12.94 6.14 18.04
C SER A 494 13.25 4.92 18.91
N PHE A 495 14.51 4.48 19.00
CA PHE A 495 14.88 3.34 19.83
C PHE A 495 15.43 3.79 21.18
N THR A 496 14.77 3.34 22.25
CA THR A 496 15.23 3.54 23.63
C THR A 496 15.44 2.17 24.27
N GLU A 497 16.65 1.89 24.72
CA GLU A 497 16.99 0.61 25.37
C GLU A 497 16.11 0.39 26.63
N GLY A 498 15.58 -0.81 26.80
CA GLY A 498 14.68 -1.16 27.91
C GLY A 498 13.23 -0.68 27.74
N VAL A 499 12.94 0.16 26.73
CA VAL A 499 11.59 0.64 26.41
C VAL A 499 11.10 0.03 25.11
N ASN A 500 11.92 0.09 24.05
CA ASN A 500 11.58 -0.35 22.71
C ASN A 500 12.27 -1.69 22.41
N PHE A 501 11.52 -2.63 21.85
CA PHE A 501 11.97 -3.99 21.59
C PHE A 501 11.64 -4.41 20.15
N ILE A 502 12.48 -5.26 19.59
CA ILE A 502 12.27 -5.86 18.27
C ILE A 502 12.71 -7.32 18.27
N GLN A 503 11.89 -8.19 17.69
CA GLN A 503 12.20 -9.61 17.54
C GLN A 503 11.72 -10.13 16.19
N ILE A 504 12.54 -10.92 15.51
CA ILE A 504 12.20 -11.65 14.29
C ILE A 504 12.13 -13.13 14.62
N LYS A 505 10.97 -13.75 14.38
CA LYS A 505 10.72 -15.17 14.61
C LYS A 505 10.53 -15.91 13.31
N ASN A 506 11.06 -17.13 13.22
CA ASN A 506 10.70 -18.06 12.16
C ASN A 506 9.44 -18.83 12.58
N VAL A 507 8.41 -18.76 11.75
CA VAL A 507 7.10 -19.36 12.03
C VAL A 507 6.75 -20.29 10.87
N LYS A 508 6.49 -21.57 11.15
CA LYS A 508 5.96 -22.48 10.12
C LYS A 508 4.48 -22.17 9.87
N LEU A 509 3.98 -22.52 8.70
CA LEU A 509 2.58 -22.32 8.32
C LEU A 509 1.56 -22.76 9.39
N HIS A 510 1.75 -23.92 10.01
CA HIS A 510 0.85 -24.45 11.05
C HIS A 510 1.05 -23.83 12.44
N GLU A 511 2.09 -23.00 12.61
CA GLU A 511 2.46 -22.31 13.86
C GLU A 511 2.04 -20.83 13.82
N LEU A 512 1.45 -20.34 12.72
CA LEU A 512 0.88 -18.99 12.64
C LEU A 512 -0.21 -18.80 13.71
N SER A 513 -0.30 -17.59 14.26
CA SER A 513 -1.29 -17.24 15.29
C SER A 513 -2.73 -17.27 14.73
N ASN A 514 -3.74 -17.27 15.59
CA ASN A 514 -5.16 -17.32 15.23
C ASN A 514 -5.66 -16.01 14.61
N ASP A 515 -5.13 -14.88 15.02
CA ASP A 515 -5.55 -13.55 14.57
C ASP A 515 -5.26 -13.25 13.09
N VAL A 516 -4.43 -14.05 12.43
CA VAL A 516 -4.20 -13.93 10.97
C VAL A 516 -5.32 -14.54 10.13
N TYR A 517 -6.23 -15.29 10.76
CA TYR A 517 -7.36 -15.96 10.13
C TYR A 517 -8.67 -15.27 10.53
N GLU A 518 -9.60 -15.18 9.58
CA GLU A 518 -10.95 -14.66 9.88
C GLU A 518 -11.83 -15.75 10.51
N ASP A 519 -12.90 -15.31 11.19
CA ASP A 519 -13.87 -16.23 11.79
C ASP A 519 -14.42 -17.22 10.75
N GLY A 520 -14.31 -18.51 11.05
CA GLY A 520 -14.76 -19.59 10.18
C GLY A 520 -13.72 -20.11 9.18
N GLU A 521 -12.56 -19.48 9.05
CA GLU A 521 -11.48 -20.02 8.22
C GLU A 521 -10.83 -21.26 8.86
N GLU A 522 -10.60 -22.32 8.06
CA GLU A 522 -9.90 -23.52 8.54
C GLU A 522 -8.39 -23.33 8.57
N ARG A 523 -7.79 -23.50 9.75
CA ARG A 523 -6.34 -23.41 9.94
C ARG A 523 -5.57 -24.51 9.19
N PRO A 524 -4.38 -24.20 8.64
CA PRO A 524 -3.46 -25.19 8.12
C PRO A 524 -3.02 -26.20 9.20
N LYS A 525 -3.35 -27.47 9.00
CA LYS A 525 -2.93 -28.56 9.90
C LYS A 525 -1.51 -29.01 9.56
N LYS A 526 -0.76 -29.41 10.60
CA LYS A 526 0.54 -30.06 10.42
C LYS A 526 0.33 -31.35 9.61
N SER A 527 0.93 -31.45 8.42
CA SER A 527 0.88 -32.67 7.62
C SER A 527 1.54 -33.80 8.41
N GLY A 528 0.74 -34.68 9.01
CA GLY A 528 1.25 -35.89 9.62
C GLY A 528 2.00 -36.69 8.56
N LYS A 529 3.27 -37.01 8.78
CA LYS A 529 3.93 -38.06 8.01
C LYS A 529 3.11 -39.33 8.22
N LYS A 530 2.19 -39.65 7.31
CA LYS A 530 1.73 -41.03 7.15
C LYS A 530 2.99 -41.81 6.78
N ARG A 531 3.69 -42.35 7.79
CA ARG A 531 4.63 -43.45 7.59
C ARG A 531 3.82 -44.50 6.86
N LYS A 532 4.03 -44.67 5.55
CA LYS A 532 3.57 -45.86 4.84
C LYS A 532 4.18 -47.04 5.59
N LYS A 533 3.41 -47.67 6.48
CA LYS A 533 3.73 -49.00 6.99
C LYS A 533 3.71 -49.88 5.74
N VAL A 534 4.89 -50.23 5.25
CA VAL A 534 5.04 -51.27 4.24
C VAL A 534 4.66 -52.57 4.95
N ILE A 535 3.39 -52.94 4.87
CA ILE A 535 2.95 -54.30 5.17
C ILE A 535 3.36 -55.11 3.95
N LYS A 536 4.54 -55.72 3.99
CA LYS A 536 4.91 -56.80 3.07
C LYS A 536 4.42 -58.10 3.67
N GLU A 537 3.12 -58.34 3.58
CA GLU A 537 2.59 -59.69 3.54
C GLU A 537 2.62 -60.11 2.07
N ASP A 538 3.48 -61.07 1.74
CA ASP A 538 3.16 -62.03 0.69
C ASP A 538 4.06 -63.25 0.90
N GLY A 539 3.48 -64.22 1.60
CA GLY A 539 4.02 -65.56 1.71
C GLY A 539 3.90 -66.25 0.36
N GLN A 540 5.00 -66.33 -0.38
CA GLN A 540 5.15 -67.34 -1.42
C GLN A 540 6.19 -68.36 -0.98
N LYS A 541 5.70 -69.41 -0.32
CA LYS A 541 6.37 -70.72 -0.23
C LYS A 541 6.55 -71.24 -1.66
N ARG A 542 7.71 -71.04 -2.27
CA ARG A 542 8.14 -71.82 -3.43
C ARG A 542 9.15 -72.88 -2.98
N VAL A 543 8.78 -74.11 -3.32
CA VAL A 543 9.38 -75.37 -2.93
C VAL A 543 10.79 -75.50 -3.50
N ARG A 544 11.68 -76.04 -2.66
CA ARG A 544 13.02 -76.57 -2.95
C ARG A 544 12.97 -77.46 -4.20
N ASN A 545 13.57 -77.03 -5.31
CA ASN A 545 13.97 -77.94 -6.37
C ASN A 545 15.47 -78.17 -6.25
N GLU A 546 15.82 -79.45 -6.29
CA GLU A 546 17.14 -80.02 -6.09
C GLU A 546 18.11 -79.60 -7.21
N SER A 547 19.36 -79.46 -6.80
CA SER A 547 20.53 -79.14 -7.61
C SER A 547 20.90 -80.31 -8.54
N PRO A 548 21.04 -80.11 -9.85
CA PRO A 548 21.89 -80.96 -10.67
C PRO A 548 23.31 -80.37 -10.67
N ALA A 549 24.24 -81.08 -10.04
CA ALA A 549 25.65 -80.85 -10.25
C ALA A 549 26.05 -81.46 -11.60
N SER A 550 26.43 -80.64 -12.58
CA SER A 550 27.28 -81.10 -13.67
C SER A 550 28.19 -79.96 -14.16
N SER A 551 29.46 -80.18 -13.84
CA SER A 551 30.70 -79.70 -14.45
C SER A 551 30.69 -79.35 -15.94
N ALA A 552 31.74 -78.60 -16.31
CA ALA A 552 32.38 -78.41 -17.64
C ALA A 552 32.17 -76.98 -18.16
N SER A 553 33.11 -76.07 -17.92
CA SER A 553 34.42 -75.88 -18.57
C SER A 553 34.35 -74.90 -19.75
N VAL A 554 35.11 -73.81 -19.57
CA VAL A 554 35.97 -73.14 -20.57
C VAL A 554 35.33 -72.82 -21.92
N ASN A 555 35.14 -71.52 -22.19
CA ASN A 555 35.47 -70.94 -23.50
C ASN A 555 35.31 -69.41 -23.48
N GLY A 556 36.21 -68.72 -24.17
CA GLY A 556 35.89 -67.42 -24.75
C GLY A 556 36.65 -66.22 -24.19
N SER A 557 37.97 -66.27 -24.26
CA SER A 557 38.78 -65.08 -24.47
C SER A 557 38.41 -64.39 -25.79
N SER A 558 38.06 -63.11 -25.73
CA SER A 558 38.39 -62.05 -26.70
C SER A 558 38.18 -60.69 -26.03
#